data_AF-A0A0D0DG01-F1
#
_entry.id   AF-A0A0D0DG01-F1
#
_cell.length_a   1.000
_cell.length_b   1.000
_cell.length_c   1.000
_cell.angle_alpha   90.00
_cell.angle_beta   90.00
_cell.angle_gamma   90.00
#
_symmetry.space_group_name_H-M   'P 1'
#
loop_
_entity.id
_entity.type
_entity.pdbx_description
1 polymer ?
#
loop_
_entity_poly.entity_id
_entity_poly.type
_entity_poly.pdbx_seq_one_letter_code
_entity_poly.pdbx_strand_id
1 'polypeptide(L)' 'QPLQHIGLALHTPFFSHGQLYVALSHCTHPHNIKVIFPQDQNTTKTTNVVLTEVIRGLIDQM' A
#
# COMPACT_ATOMS: atom_id res chain seq x y z
N GLN A 1 8.00 -14.77 -0.55
CA GLN A 1 8.08 -15.27 -1.93
C GLN A 1 8.05 -14.06 -2.87
N PRO A 2 9.01 -13.89 -3.80
CA PRO A 2 9.03 -12.72 -4.69
C PRO A 2 7.89 -12.76 -5.70
N LEU A 3 7.23 -11.62 -5.91
CA LEU A 3 6.17 -11.45 -6.90
C LEU A 3 6.79 -10.97 -8.22
N GLN A 4 6.36 -11.58 -9.33
CA GLN A 4 6.86 -11.20 -10.65
C GLN A 4 6.36 -9.83 -11.08
N HIS A 5 5.12 -9.45 -10.72
CA HIS A 5 4.50 -8.16 -11.03
C HIS A 5 3.59 -7.72 -9.88
N ILE A 6 3.60 -6.43 -9.56
CA ILE A 6 2.77 -5.83 -8.51
C ILE A 6 2.06 -4.60 -9.06
N GLY A 7 0.74 -4.56 -8.86
CA GLY A 7 -0.09 -3.38 -9.06
C GLY A 7 -0.59 -2.84 -7.72
N LEU A 8 -0.35 -1.56 -7.46
CA LEU A 8 -0.81 -0.85 -6.27
C LEU A 8 -1.75 0.28 -6.70
N ALA A 9 -3.01 0.22 -6.29
CA ALA A 9 -3.96 1.30 -6.48
C ALA A 9 -4.07 2.13 -5.19
N LEU A 10 -3.59 3.37 -5.22
CA LEU A 10 -3.57 4.31 -4.10
C LEU A 10 -4.71 5.33 -4.18
N HIS A 11 -5.87 4.94 -4.70
CA HIS A 11 -7.04 5.83 -4.81
C HIS A 11 -7.55 6.32 -3.43
N THR A 12 -7.31 5.52 -2.42
CA THR A 12 -7.64 5.77 -1.02
C THR A 12 -6.42 5.42 -0.17
N PRO A 13 -6.09 6.21 0.85
CA PRO A 13 -4.91 5.99 1.67
C PRO A 13 -5.16 4.86 2.67
N PHE A 14 -5.10 3.61 2.20
CA PHE A 14 -5.24 2.41 3.03
C PHE A 14 -3.91 1.87 3.56
N PHE A 15 -2.78 2.39 3.07
CA PHE A 15 -1.48 1.87 3.41
C PHE A 15 -0.76 2.77 4.41
N SER A 16 -0.39 2.17 5.54
CA SER A 16 0.65 2.74 6.38
C SER A 16 2.03 2.59 5.71
N HIS A 17 3.00 3.40 6.13
CA HIS A 17 4.35 3.36 5.56
C HIS A 17 4.98 1.95 5.57
N GLY A 18 4.75 1.18 6.65
CA GLY A 18 5.22 -0.19 6.76
C GLY A 18 4.54 -1.15 5.78
N GLN A 19 3.22 -1.05 5.61
CA GLN A 19 2.48 -1.92 4.69
C GLN A 19 2.81 -1.62 3.22
N LEU A 20 2.94 -0.34 2.87
CA LEU A 20 3.34 0.05 1.52
C LEU A 20 4.77 -0.44 1.21
N TYR A 21 5.70 -0.28 2.16
CA TYR A 21 7.07 -0.76 2.01
C TYR A 21 7.13 -2.27 1.83
N VAL A 22 6.40 -3.03 2.66
CA VAL A 22 6.32 -4.49 2.54
C VAL A 22 5.75 -4.88 1.18
N ALA A 23 4.68 -4.24 0.70
CA ALA A 23 4.13 -4.56 -0.62
C ALA A 23 5.16 -4.34 -1.74
N LEU A 24 5.90 -3.22 -1.69
CA LEU A 24 6.91 -2.89 -2.69
C LEU A 24 8.15 -3.81 -2.65
N SER A 25 8.57 -4.26 -1.46
CA SER A 25 9.76 -5.11 -1.29
C SER A 25 9.61 -6.53 -1.82
N HIS A 26 8.37 -6.96 -2.11
CA HIS A 26 8.11 -8.27 -2.72
C HIS A 26 8.49 -8.33 -4.22
N CYS A 27 8.66 -7.19 -4.89
CA CYS A 27 9.13 -7.16 -6.28
C CYS A 27 10.64 -7.05 -6.35
N THR A 28 11.25 -7.87 -7.21
CA THR A 28 12.71 -7.89 -7.41
C THR A 28 13.18 -6.82 -8.38
N HIS A 29 12.29 -6.23 -9.19
CA HIS A 29 12.63 -5.23 -10.20
C HIS A 29 11.60 -4.10 -10.27
N PRO A 30 12.01 -2.82 -10.25
CA PRO A 30 11.08 -1.68 -10.20
C PRO A 30 10.18 -1.57 -11.44
N HIS A 31 10.63 -2.03 -12.61
CA HIS A 31 9.80 -2.06 -13.83
C HIS A 31 8.57 -2.95 -13.71
N ASN A 32 8.56 -3.86 -12.73
CA ASN A 32 7.45 -4.77 -12.49
C ASN A 32 6.43 -4.20 -11.49
N ILE A 33 6.65 -2.97 -11.01
CA ILE A 33 5.79 -2.27 -10.07
C ILE A 33 5.02 -1.19 -10.83
N LYS A 34 3.68 -1.23 -10.75
CA LYS A 34 2.81 -0.15 -11.20
C LYS A 34 2.05 0.43 -10.01
N VAL A 35 2.16 1.73 -9.80
CA VAL A 35 1.43 2.47 -8.77
C VAL A 35 0.48 3.44 -9.46
N ILE A 36 -0.81 3.35 -9.16
CA ILE A 36 -1.86 4.19 -9.73
C ILE A 36 -2.38 5.14 -8.64
N PHE A 37 -2.43 6.42 -8.95
CA PHE A 37 -2.97 7.48 -8.11
C PHE A 37 -4.34 7.96 -8.66
N PRO A 38 -5.20 8.58 -7.82
CA PRO A 38 -6.38 9.28 -8.31
C PRO A 38 -6.06 10.23 -9.47
N GLN A 39 -6.95 10.30 -10.47
CA GLN A 39 -6.74 11.16 -11.63
C GLN A 39 -6.57 12.64 -11.27
N ASP A 40 -7.25 13.09 -10.22
CA ASP A 40 -7.21 14.49 -9.76
C ASP A 40 -5.94 14.81 -8.95
N GLN A 41 -5.06 13.83 -8.75
CA GLN A 41 -3.88 13.98 -7.92
C GLN A 41 -2.63 14.28 -8.75
N ASN A 42 -2.18 15.54 -8.66
CA ASN A 42 -0.98 16.02 -9.36
C ASN A 42 0.35 15.65 -8.66
N THR A 43 0.33 14.78 -7.65
CA THR A 43 1.53 14.40 -6.88
C THR A 43 1.57 12.90 -6.65
N THR A 44 2.77 12.34 -6.49
CA THR A 44 2.98 10.91 -6.17
C THR A 44 3.02 10.63 -4.66
N LYS A 45 2.36 11.48 -3.86
CA LYS A 45 2.34 11.36 -2.40
C LYS A 45 1.10 10.57 -1.96
N THR A 46 1.20 9.82 -0.87
CA THR A 46 0.01 9.24 -0.23
C THR A 46 0.08 9.54 1.26
N THR A 47 -1.07 9.77 1.88
CA THR A 47 -1.14 9.90 3.34
C THR A 47 -0.79 8.57 3.97
N ASN A 48 0.15 8.58 4.91
CA ASN A 48 0.43 7.42 5.75
C ASN A 48 -0.73 7.30 6.75
N VAL A 49 -1.59 6.30 6.55
CA VAL A 49 -2.72 6.02 7.44
C VAL A 49 -2.44 4.72 8.17
N VAL A 50 -2.41 4.78 9.50
CA VAL A 50 -2.41 3.59 10.35
C VAL A 50 -3.86 3.26 10.63
N LEU A 51 -4.34 2.14 10.09
CA LEU A 51 -5.72 1.67 10.30
C LEU A 51 -5.84 0.98 11.67
N THR A 52 -5.58 1.72 12.74
CA THR A 52 -5.61 1.22 14.13
C THR A 52 -6.97 0.70 14.54
N GLU A 53 -8.05 1.21 13.93
CA GLU A 53 -9.44 0.81 14.21
C GLU A 53 -9.78 -0.60 13.72
N VAL A 54 -9.36 -0.98 12.51
CA VAL A 54 -9.55 -2.34 12.00
C VAL A 54 -8.63 -3.33 12.72
N ILE A 55 -7.42 -2.91 13.07
CA ILE A 55 -6.49 -3.75 13.84
C ILE A 55 -7.01 -3.97 15.26
N ARG A 56 -7.52 -2.95 15.96
CA ARG A 56 -8.16 -3.13 17.28
C ARG A 56 -9.38 -4.03 17.22
N GLY A 57 -10.28 -3.81 16.26
CA GLY A 57 -11.45 -4.66 16.08
C GLY A 57 -11.10 -6.13 15.79
N LEU A 58 -9.96 -6.40 15.13
CA LEU A 58 -9.50 -7.77 14.87
C LEU A 58 -8.84 -8.42 16.10
N ILE A 59 -8.08 -7.64 16.88
CA ILE A 59 -7.40 -8.13 18.10
C ILE A 59 -8.40 -8.34 19.24
N ASP A 60 -9.41 -7.48 19.39
CA ASP A 60 -10.46 -7.62 20.40
C ASP A 60 -11.39 -8.83 20.15
N GLN A 61 -11.31 -9.45 18.96
CA GLN A 61 -12.04 -10.66 18.56
C GLN A 61 -11.19 -11.94 18.72
N MET A 62 -9.93 -11.84 19.17
CA MET A 62 -9.04 -12.96 19.49
C MET A 62 -8.96 -13.19 21.00
#